data_AF-A0A0F7HI69-F1
#
_entry.id   AF-A0A0F7HI69-F1
#
_cell.length_a   1.000
_cell.length_b   1.000
_cell.length_c   1.000
_cell.angle_alpha   90.00
_cell.angle_beta   90.00
_cell.angle_gamma   90.00
#
_symmetry.space_group_name_H-M   'P 1'
#
loop_
_entity.id
_entity.type
_entity.pdbx_description
1 polymer ?
#
loop_
_entity_poly.entity_id
_entity_poly.type
_entity_poly.pdbx_seq_one_letter_code
_entity_poly.pdbx_strand_id
1 'polypeptide(L)'
;MHHSLKNRFGLLLLFSLIIMAGCSNALAEDMEEYMSDMEEIHELDEQFTAEAESLDYEYLPEELSSRSVDVDTERLEKISGKLEEDIVPLADQMAEKIKAVEVDNEELAEMHDSFKESVEIKQDFAGQLDEYVKAYLMSVRSSEELIELSQSFMENQEERDEIIENTENEKAVEEIDSLIEQINKNSESLESESQLLQGDEPVDVKQEHIDDVMTPLIDKHIQSLNQINLETESAIRVRSLSLEMYYGFEKYYHERKNTMTYNEKLQGLQLQSIIPMKETYQKLDENYYSRIKEIESELE
;
A
#
# COMPACT_ATOMS: atom_id res chain seq x y z
N MET A 1 9.26 76.00 42.78
CA MET A 1 9.50 75.37 41.46
C MET A 1 9.43 73.83 41.58
N HIS A 2 8.33 73.28 42.10
CA HIS A 2 8.22 71.84 42.39
C HIS A 2 6.86 71.20 42.06
N HIS A 3 5.99 71.90 41.32
CA HIS A 3 4.67 71.36 40.92
C HIS A 3 4.57 70.90 39.47
N SER A 4 5.62 71.08 38.64
CA SER A 4 5.56 70.78 37.19
C SER A 4 6.13 69.41 36.78
N LEU A 5 6.83 68.68 37.66
CA LEU A 5 7.40 67.36 37.32
C LEU A 5 6.46 66.18 37.64
N LYS A 6 5.55 66.30 38.62
CA LYS A 6 4.62 65.21 38.98
C LYS A 6 3.56 64.92 37.90
N ASN A 7 3.15 65.92 37.12
CA ASN A 7 2.16 65.73 36.04
C ASN A 7 2.73 65.11 34.76
N ARG A 8 4.05 65.06 34.58
CA ARG A 8 4.67 64.41 33.40
C ARG A 8 4.94 62.93 33.61
N PHE A 9 5.14 62.50 34.86
CA PHE A 9 5.36 61.09 35.21
C PHE A 9 4.05 60.27 35.22
N GLY A 10 2.93 60.88 35.63
CA GLY A 10 1.61 60.23 35.58
C GLY A 10 1.06 60.04 34.16
N LEU A 11 1.42 60.93 33.21
CA LEU A 11 0.98 60.81 31.81
C LEU A 11 1.75 59.73 31.04
N LEU A 12 3.01 59.49 31.39
CA LEU A 12 3.87 58.45 30.79
C LEU A 12 3.48 57.04 31.28
N LEU A 13 3.03 56.92 32.53
CA LEU A 13 2.54 55.66 33.12
C LEU A 13 1.14 55.26 32.61
N LEU A 14 0.30 56.24 32.21
CA LEU A 14 -1.00 56.00 31.58
C LEU A 14 -0.88 55.61 30.10
N PHE A 15 0.14 56.11 29.38
CA PHE A 15 0.42 55.69 28.00
C PHE A 15 1.02 54.27 27.90
N SER A 16 1.79 53.83 28.90
CA SER A 16 2.33 52.45 28.95
C SER A 16 1.27 51.37 29.28
N LEU A 17 0.16 51.73 29.92
CA LEU A 17 -0.96 50.81 30.21
C LEU A 17 -1.90 50.62 29.01
N ILE A 18 -2.01 51.63 28.12
CA ILE A 18 -2.83 51.55 26.90
C ILE A 18 -2.17 50.67 25.82
N ILE A 19 -0.83 50.58 25.82
CA ILE A 19 -0.10 49.72 24.87
C ILE A 19 -0.32 48.23 25.22
N MET A 20 -0.44 47.85 26.49
CA MET A 20 -0.73 46.45 26.88
C MET A 20 -2.19 46.05 26.65
N ALA A 21 -3.15 46.97 26.78
CA ALA A 21 -4.56 46.69 26.47
C ALA A 21 -4.85 46.63 24.95
N GLY A 22 -4.04 47.28 24.12
CA GLY A 22 -4.18 47.25 22.67
C GLY A 22 -3.64 45.97 22.01
N CYS A 23 -2.64 45.32 22.61
CA CYS A 23 -2.10 44.04 22.10
C CYS A 23 -3.06 42.86 22.37
N SER A 24 -3.70 42.82 23.55
CA SER A 24 -4.68 41.78 23.90
C SER A 24 -5.93 41.81 23.01
N ASN A 25 -6.40 42.99 22.62
CA ASN A 25 -7.59 43.11 21.76
C ASN A 25 -7.29 42.80 20.28
N ALA A 26 -6.03 42.93 19.84
CA ALA A 26 -5.61 42.55 18.48
C ALA A 26 -5.39 41.03 18.39
N LEU A 27 -4.70 40.43 19.37
CA LEU A 27 -4.52 38.98 19.43
C LEU A 27 -5.87 38.23 19.53
N ALA A 28 -6.84 38.78 20.26
CA ALA A 28 -8.19 38.20 20.31
C ALA A 28 -8.91 38.20 18.94
N GLU A 29 -8.77 39.29 18.17
CA GLU A 29 -9.34 39.41 16.82
C GLU A 29 -8.64 38.45 15.85
N ASP A 30 -7.29 38.41 15.87
CA ASP A 30 -6.48 37.48 15.06
C ASP A 30 -6.82 36.02 15.39
N MET A 31 -7.06 35.69 16.67
CA MET A 31 -7.43 34.34 17.11
C MET A 31 -8.84 33.95 16.67
N GLU A 32 -9.81 34.87 16.74
CA GLU A 32 -11.18 34.62 16.25
C GLU A 32 -11.20 34.37 14.74
N GLU A 33 -10.47 35.18 13.97
CA GLU A 33 -10.30 34.99 12.52
C GLU A 33 -9.62 33.66 12.20
N TYR A 34 -8.49 33.38 12.86
CA TYR A 34 -7.77 32.12 12.69
C TYR A 34 -8.65 30.88 12.99
N MET A 35 -9.40 30.89 14.09
CA MET A 35 -10.29 29.78 14.43
C MET A 35 -11.44 29.62 13.42
N SER A 36 -11.95 30.73 12.88
CA SER A 36 -12.94 30.69 11.80
C SER A 36 -12.37 30.07 10.52
N ASP A 37 -11.13 30.40 10.15
CA ASP A 37 -10.47 29.85 8.97
C ASP A 37 -10.13 28.36 9.12
N MET A 38 -9.94 27.91 10.37
CA MET A 38 -9.59 26.52 10.70
C MET A 38 -10.80 25.61 10.95
N GLU A 39 -12.02 26.15 11.08
CA GLU A 39 -13.24 25.40 11.47
C GLU A 39 -13.45 24.13 10.63
N GLU A 40 -13.41 24.26 9.30
CA GLU A 40 -13.60 23.11 8.40
C GLU A 40 -12.45 22.10 8.50
N ILE A 41 -11.22 22.57 8.76
CA ILE A 41 -10.05 21.70 8.90
C ILE A 41 -10.14 20.91 10.21
N HIS A 42 -10.61 21.52 11.30
CA HIS A 42 -10.87 20.82 12.57
C HIS A 42 -11.97 19.78 12.43
N GLU A 43 -13.04 20.07 11.68
CA GLU A 43 -14.09 19.08 11.41
C GLU A 43 -13.54 17.87 10.64
N LEU A 44 -12.68 18.11 9.64
CA LEU A 44 -12.01 17.03 8.90
C LEU A 44 -11.03 16.24 9.78
N ASP A 45 -10.33 16.91 10.69
CA ASP A 45 -9.39 16.28 11.63
C ASP A 45 -10.09 15.34 12.63
N GLU A 46 -11.23 15.77 13.16
CA GLU A 46 -12.08 14.95 14.01
C GLU A 46 -12.59 13.72 13.26
N GLN A 47 -13.07 13.89 12.02
CA GLN A 47 -13.50 12.79 11.17
C GLN A 47 -12.36 11.81 10.86
N PHE A 48 -11.20 12.33 10.45
CA PHE A 48 -10.02 11.52 10.18
C PHE A 48 -9.64 10.67 11.40
N THR A 49 -9.59 11.29 12.58
CA THR A 49 -9.23 10.61 13.83
C THR A 49 -10.22 9.49 14.15
N ALA A 50 -11.53 9.75 14.05
CA ALA A 50 -12.56 8.75 14.29
C ALA A 50 -12.44 7.56 13.32
N GLU A 51 -12.24 7.83 12.03
CA GLU A 51 -12.09 6.78 11.03
C GLU A 51 -10.80 5.98 11.23
N ALA A 52 -9.68 6.65 11.49
CA ALA A 52 -8.39 6.00 11.74
C ALA A 52 -8.37 5.15 13.02
N GLU A 53 -9.06 5.56 14.09
CA GLU A 53 -9.18 4.78 15.32
C GLU A 53 -9.98 3.49 15.11
N SER A 54 -11.01 3.53 14.28
CA SER A 54 -11.86 2.36 14.01
C SER A 54 -11.21 1.25 13.18
N LEU A 55 -9.98 1.45 12.69
CA LEU A 55 -9.20 0.41 12.00
C LEU A 55 -8.68 -0.69 12.94
N ASP A 56 -8.81 -0.52 14.27
CA ASP A 56 -8.26 -1.46 15.27
C ASP A 56 -6.76 -1.73 15.03
N TYR A 57 -6.00 -0.63 14.91
CA TYR A 57 -4.60 -0.59 14.49
C TYR A 57 -3.65 -1.45 15.35
N GLU A 58 -4.00 -1.69 16.62
CA GLU A 58 -3.19 -2.49 17.54
C GLU A 58 -3.00 -3.94 17.06
N TYR A 59 -3.92 -4.44 16.22
CA TYR A 59 -3.87 -5.79 15.67
C TYR A 59 -3.18 -5.87 14.30
N LEU A 60 -3.03 -4.73 13.60
CA LEU A 60 -2.43 -4.69 12.26
C LEU A 60 -1.00 -5.25 12.22
N PRO A 61 -0.09 -4.98 13.18
CA PRO A 61 1.26 -5.52 13.13
C PRO A 61 1.32 -7.06 13.16
N GLU A 62 0.40 -7.71 13.85
CA GLU A 62 0.33 -9.18 13.91
C GLU A 62 -0.24 -9.74 12.60
N GLU A 63 -1.34 -9.18 12.12
CA GLU A 63 -2.02 -9.64 10.91
C GLU A 63 -1.25 -9.38 9.63
N LEU A 64 -0.57 -8.24 9.55
CA LEU A 64 0.24 -7.82 8.42
C LEU A 64 1.68 -8.35 8.48
N SER A 65 1.97 -9.21 9.45
CA SER A 65 3.26 -9.84 9.62
C SER A 65 3.49 -10.89 8.53
N SER A 66 4.70 -10.93 7.98
CA SER A 66 5.13 -12.01 7.07
C SER A 66 5.17 -13.40 7.74
N ARG A 67 4.86 -13.49 9.05
CA ARG A 67 4.79 -14.73 9.82
C ARG A 67 3.35 -15.19 10.08
N SER A 68 2.35 -14.42 9.67
CA SER A 68 0.95 -14.83 9.79
C SER A 68 0.71 -16.04 8.88
N VAL A 69 0.11 -17.10 9.43
CA VAL A 69 -0.16 -18.37 8.72
C VAL A 69 -1.61 -18.44 8.26
N ASP A 70 -2.51 -17.73 8.94
CA ASP A 70 -3.95 -17.65 8.65
C ASP A 70 -4.32 -16.17 8.48
N VAL A 71 -4.01 -15.60 7.31
CA VAL A 71 -4.35 -14.20 7.02
C VAL A 71 -5.85 -14.08 6.75
N ASP A 72 -6.54 -13.22 7.51
CA ASP A 72 -7.94 -12.87 7.26
C ASP A 72 -8.04 -11.84 6.12
N THR A 73 -8.14 -12.33 4.89
CA THR A 73 -8.23 -11.50 3.68
C THR A 73 -9.50 -10.66 3.65
N GLU A 74 -10.63 -11.14 4.20
CA GLU A 74 -11.87 -10.36 4.29
C GLU A 74 -11.71 -9.14 5.21
N ARG A 75 -10.98 -9.29 6.33
CA ARG A 75 -10.67 -8.16 7.21
C ARG A 75 -9.75 -7.16 6.50
N LEU A 76 -8.71 -7.64 5.83
CA LEU A 76 -7.78 -6.77 5.09
C LEU A 76 -8.46 -6.00 3.96
N GLU A 77 -9.40 -6.61 3.25
CA GLU A 77 -10.23 -5.93 2.25
C GLU A 77 -11.05 -4.80 2.87
N LYS A 78 -11.65 -5.02 4.04
CA LYS A 78 -12.40 -3.96 4.75
C LYS A 78 -11.49 -2.82 5.18
N ILE A 79 -10.30 -3.12 5.70
CA ILE A 79 -9.31 -2.11 6.06
C ILE A 79 -8.88 -1.33 4.83
N SER A 80 -8.55 -2.01 3.73
CA SER A 80 -8.17 -1.37 2.47
C SER A 80 -9.27 -0.48 1.92
N GLY A 81 -10.53 -0.93 1.93
CA GLY A 81 -11.66 -0.13 1.49
C GLY A 81 -11.85 1.13 2.34
N LYS A 82 -11.75 1.00 3.66
CA LYS A 82 -11.84 2.13 4.58
C LYS A 82 -10.70 3.14 4.42
N LEU A 83 -9.48 2.67 4.18
CA LEU A 83 -8.35 3.55 3.89
C LEU A 83 -8.58 4.34 2.59
N GLU A 84 -8.98 3.67 1.53
CA GLU A 84 -9.19 4.26 0.20
C GLU A 84 -10.40 5.20 0.12
N GLU A 85 -11.53 4.81 0.71
CA GLU A 85 -12.80 5.52 0.56
C GLU A 85 -12.98 6.64 1.59
N ASP A 86 -12.44 6.47 2.81
CA ASP A 86 -12.70 7.39 3.92
C ASP A 86 -11.42 8.14 4.36
N ILE A 87 -10.37 7.41 4.75
CA ILE A 87 -9.23 8.01 5.49
C ILE A 87 -8.29 8.81 4.59
N VAL A 88 -7.86 8.25 3.44
CA VAL A 88 -6.98 8.94 2.50
C VAL A 88 -7.63 10.22 1.95
N PRO A 89 -8.90 10.20 1.49
CA PRO A 89 -9.57 11.41 1.02
C PRO A 89 -9.70 12.50 2.09
N LEU A 90 -9.92 12.15 3.36
CA LEU A 90 -9.96 13.12 4.45
C LEU A 90 -8.59 13.78 4.64
N ALA A 91 -7.52 12.99 4.66
CA ALA A 91 -6.16 13.51 4.81
C ALA A 91 -5.75 14.43 3.65
N ASP A 92 -6.09 14.08 2.41
CA ASP A 92 -5.84 14.90 1.24
C ASP A 92 -6.59 16.24 1.27
N GLN A 93 -7.86 16.21 1.68
CA GLN A 93 -8.68 17.43 1.83
C GLN A 93 -8.13 18.35 2.92
N MET A 94 -7.73 17.81 4.08
CA MET A 94 -7.06 18.58 5.13
C MET A 94 -5.77 19.21 4.62
N ALA A 95 -4.93 18.43 3.94
CA ALA A 95 -3.64 18.88 3.42
C ALA A 95 -3.77 19.94 2.32
N GLU A 96 -4.85 19.93 1.55
CA GLU A 96 -5.16 20.99 0.58
C GLU A 96 -5.59 22.28 1.30
N LYS A 97 -6.55 22.17 2.22
CA LYS A 97 -7.13 23.34 2.92
C LYS A 97 -6.14 24.06 3.81
N ILE A 98 -5.33 23.32 4.57
CA ILE A 98 -4.35 23.92 5.49
C ILE A 98 -3.32 24.79 4.77
N LYS A 99 -3.02 24.50 3.50
CA LYS A 99 -2.09 25.31 2.68
C LYS A 99 -2.66 26.67 2.27
N ALA A 100 -3.98 26.84 2.34
CA ALA A 100 -4.65 28.08 1.95
C ALA A 100 -4.86 29.05 3.12
N VAL A 101 -4.62 28.62 4.36
CA VAL A 101 -4.73 29.46 5.55
C VAL A 101 -3.49 30.35 5.64
N GLU A 102 -3.70 31.67 5.71
CA GLU A 102 -2.64 32.67 5.89
C GLU A 102 -2.67 33.17 7.34
N VAL A 103 -1.52 33.20 8.02
CA VAL A 103 -1.43 33.59 9.43
C VAL A 103 -0.38 34.70 9.60
N ASP A 104 -0.85 35.91 9.93
CA ASP A 104 0.00 37.10 10.06
C ASP A 104 0.57 37.30 11.47
N ASN A 105 -0.07 36.72 12.49
CA ASN A 105 0.35 36.82 13.89
C ASN A 105 1.45 35.77 14.21
N GLU A 106 2.60 36.20 14.74
CA GLU A 106 3.77 35.33 14.99
C GLU A 106 3.46 34.17 15.97
N GLU A 107 2.63 34.41 16.99
CA GLU A 107 2.26 33.39 17.97
C GLU A 107 1.30 32.34 17.38
N LEU A 108 0.35 32.79 16.55
CA LEU A 108 -0.55 31.89 15.82
C LEU A 108 0.16 31.15 14.70
N ALA A 109 1.19 31.76 14.08
CA ALA A 109 1.97 31.15 13.01
C ALA A 109 2.75 29.91 13.49
N GLU A 110 3.40 29.97 14.67
CA GLU A 110 4.09 28.82 15.24
C GLU A 110 3.11 27.66 15.53
N MET A 111 1.93 27.99 16.05
CA MET A 111 0.86 27.02 16.32
C MET A 111 0.30 26.41 15.02
N HIS A 112 0.05 27.23 14.01
CA HIS A 112 -0.40 26.82 12.69
C HIS A 112 0.61 25.89 12.00
N ASP A 113 1.91 26.26 12.02
CA ASP A 113 2.97 25.45 11.43
C ASP A 113 3.06 24.06 12.09
N SER A 114 2.91 23.99 13.42
CA SER A 114 2.87 22.70 14.13
C SER A 114 1.67 21.84 13.74
N PHE A 115 0.50 22.44 13.51
CA PHE A 115 -0.68 21.70 13.09
C PHE A 115 -0.59 21.28 11.62
N LYS A 116 -0.02 22.13 10.77
CA LYS A 116 0.30 21.79 9.38
C LYS A 116 1.26 20.60 9.29
N GLU A 117 2.30 20.56 10.13
CA GLU A 117 3.18 19.40 10.24
C GLU A 117 2.39 18.13 10.64
N SER A 118 1.45 18.25 11.58
CA SER A 118 0.55 17.14 11.94
C SER A 118 -0.27 16.63 10.75
N VAL A 119 -0.86 17.55 9.97
CA VAL A 119 -1.64 17.22 8.77
C VAL A 119 -0.77 16.53 7.70
N GLU A 120 0.45 17.00 7.47
CA GLU A 120 1.40 16.36 6.56
C GLU A 120 1.72 14.92 7.00
N ILE A 121 1.95 14.70 8.30
CA ILE A 121 2.19 13.36 8.85
C ILE A 121 0.94 12.47 8.74
N LYS A 122 -0.27 13.01 8.91
CA LYS A 122 -1.53 12.26 8.70
C LYS A 122 -1.69 11.82 7.24
N GLN A 123 -1.35 12.69 6.29
CA GLN A 123 -1.38 12.37 4.87
C GLN A 123 -0.38 11.25 4.53
N ASP A 124 0.86 11.36 5.01
CA ASP A 124 1.87 10.33 4.82
C ASP A 124 1.48 9.00 5.47
N PHE A 125 0.94 9.04 6.69
CA PHE A 125 0.45 7.86 7.40
C PHE A 125 -0.67 7.15 6.63
N ALA A 126 -1.70 7.89 6.21
CA ALA A 126 -2.85 7.34 5.50
C ALA A 126 -2.43 6.70 4.16
N GLY A 127 -1.65 7.44 3.37
CA GLY A 127 -1.19 6.97 2.06
C GLY A 127 -0.28 5.74 2.17
N GLN A 128 0.72 5.77 3.05
CA GLN A 128 1.63 4.64 3.20
C GLN A 128 0.94 3.41 3.80
N LEU A 129 -0.01 3.59 4.72
CA LEU A 129 -0.77 2.47 5.27
C LEU A 129 -1.70 1.83 4.22
N ASP A 130 -2.37 2.63 3.38
CA ASP A 130 -3.17 2.13 2.26
C ASP A 130 -2.32 1.31 1.29
N GLU A 131 -1.20 1.88 0.84
CA GLU A 131 -0.29 1.19 -0.08
C GLU A 131 0.25 -0.12 0.53
N TYR A 132 0.60 -0.11 1.82
CA TYR A 132 1.10 -1.29 2.51
C TYR A 132 0.02 -2.38 2.58
N VAL A 133 -1.19 -2.05 3.04
CA VAL A 133 -2.29 -3.01 3.19
C VAL A 133 -2.66 -3.61 1.83
N LYS A 134 -2.75 -2.80 0.77
CA LYS A 134 -3.00 -3.28 -0.60
C LYS A 134 -1.90 -4.20 -1.09
N ALA A 135 -0.64 -3.82 -0.91
CA ALA A 135 0.49 -4.65 -1.33
C ALA A 135 0.51 -6.00 -0.57
N TYR A 136 0.20 -5.99 0.72
CA TYR A 136 0.14 -7.20 1.54
C TYR A 136 -1.01 -8.12 1.12
N LEU A 137 -2.23 -7.58 0.97
CA LEU A 137 -3.39 -8.33 0.50
C LEU A 137 -3.12 -8.98 -0.87
N MET A 138 -2.52 -8.24 -1.79
CA MET A 138 -2.18 -8.76 -3.10
C MET A 138 -1.06 -9.81 -3.05
N SER A 139 -0.09 -9.68 -2.14
CA SER A 139 0.95 -10.69 -1.93
C SER A 139 0.37 -12.02 -1.42
N VAL A 140 -0.62 -11.96 -0.52
CA VAL A 140 -1.33 -13.14 -0.01
C VAL A 140 -2.11 -13.83 -1.13
N ARG A 141 -2.94 -13.10 -1.85
CA ARG A 141 -3.71 -13.64 -3.00
C ARG A 141 -2.81 -14.23 -4.08
N SER A 142 -1.69 -13.56 -4.37
CA SER A 142 -0.68 -14.03 -5.32
C SER A 142 -0.08 -15.37 -4.89
N SER A 143 0.18 -15.52 -3.60
CA SER A 143 0.70 -16.76 -3.03
C SER A 143 -0.33 -17.91 -3.09
N GLU A 144 -1.60 -17.61 -2.83
CA GLU A 144 -2.70 -18.57 -2.97
C GLU A 144 -2.87 -19.05 -4.42
N GLU A 145 -2.88 -18.13 -5.38
CA GLU A 145 -2.96 -18.45 -6.82
C GLU A 145 -1.77 -19.34 -7.25
N LEU A 146 -0.55 -19.05 -6.79
CA LEU A 146 0.62 -19.91 -7.07
C LEU A 146 0.46 -21.34 -6.51
N ILE A 147 -0.19 -21.48 -5.36
CA ILE A 147 -0.50 -22.80 -4.76
C ILE A 147 -1.54 -23.52 -5.62
N GLU A 148 -2.64 -22.85 -6.01
CA GLU A 148 -3.69 -23.42 -6.85
C GLU A 148 -3.15 -23.86 -8.21
N LEU A 149 -2.34 -23.03 -8.86
CA LEU A 149 -1.67 -23.36 -10.13
C LEU A 149 -0.75 -24.57 -9.98
N SER A 150 -0.03 -24.68 -8.85
CA SER A 150 0.82 -25.84 -8.56
C SER A 150 -0.01 -27.12 -8.36
N GLN A 151 -1.16 -27.03 -7.69
CA GLN A 151 -2.08 -28.17 -7.51
C GLN A 151 -2.67 -28.63 -8.84
N SER A 152 -3.19 -27.70 -9.64
CA SER A 152 -3.72 -28.01 -10.97
C SER A 152 -2.66 -28.66 -11.88
N PHE A 153 -1.40 -28.21 -11.80
CA PHE A 153 -0.30 -28.85 -12.51
C PHE A 153 -0.10 -30.31 -12.08
N MET A 154 -0.10 -30.59 -10.77
CA MET A 154 0.08 -31.95 -10.24
C MET A 154 -1.08 -32.88 -10.65
N GLU A 155 -2.33 -32.39 -10.57
CA GLU A 155 -3.51 -33.17 -10.98
C GLU A 155 -3.47 -33.52 -12.47
N ASN A 156 -3.15 -32.54 -13.32
CA ASN A 156 -3.01 -32.76 -14.76
C ASN A 156 -1.85 -33.70 -15.10
N GLN A 157 -0.74 -33.60 -14.36
CA GLN A 157 0.38 -34.51 -14.50
C GLN A 157 -0.02 -35.94 -14.13
N GLU A 158 -0.69 -36.14 -13.00
CA GLU A 158 -1.15 -37.47 -12.54
C GLU A 158 -2.09 -38.12 -13.56
N GLU A 159 -3.10 -37.38 -14.04
CA GLU A 159 -4.03 -37.90 -15.05
C GLU A 159 -3.30 -38.25 -16.36
N ARG A 160 -2.37 -37.39 -16.79
CA ARG A 160 -1.60 -37.64 -18.02
C ARG A 160 -0.76 -38.91 -17.88
N ASP A 161 -0.08 -39.07 -16.75
CA ASP A 161 0.79 -40.21 -16.49
C ASP A 161 -0.03 -41.51 -16.40
N GLU A 162 -1.23 -41.48 -15.80
CA GLU A 162 -2.17 -42.62 -15.80
C GLU A 162 -2.58 -43.04 -17.23
N ILE A 163 -2.86 -42.09 -18.13
CA ILE A 163 -3.22 -42.40 -19.52
C ILE A 163 -2.04 -43.03 -20.27
N ILE A 164 -0.83 -42.50 -20.06
CA ILE A 164 0.40 -43.02 -20.68
C ILE A 164 0.63 -44.46 -20.23
N GLU A 165 0.51 -44.76 -18.93
CA GLU A 165 0.75 -46.10 -18.37
C GLU A 165 -0.28 -47.13 -18.82
N ASN A 166 -1.54 -46.74 -19.00
CA ASN A 166 -2.64 -47.66 -19.32
C ASN A 166 -2.92 -47.82 -20.83
N THR A 167 -2.21 -47.10 -21.70
CA THR A 167 -2.43 -47.18 -23.15
C THR A 167 -1.68 -48.37 -23.76
N GLU A 168 -2.41 -49.37 -24.24
CA GLU A 168 -1.83 -50.57 -24.88
C GLU A 168 -1.94 -50.57 -26.42
N ASN A 169 -2.68 -49.63 -27.01
CA ASN A 169 -2.86 -49.56 -28.46
C ASN A 169 -1.58 -49.09 -29.14
N GLU A 170 -1.00 -49.91 -30.03
CA GLU A 170 0.29 -49.63 -30.69
C GLU A 170 0.34 -48.26 -31.37
N LYS A 171 -0.73 -47.86 -32.08
CA LYS A 171 -0.79 -46.56 -32.75
C LYS A 171 -0.86 -45.40 -31.75
N ALA A 172 -1.59 -45.58 -30.65
CA ALA A 172 -1.68 -44.57 -29.59
C ALA A 172 -0.36 -44.43 -28.83
N VAL A 173 0.34 -45.55 -28.57
CA VAL A 173 1.68 -45.54 -27.97
C VAL A 173 2.66 -44.77 -28.84
N GLU A 174 2.71 -45.03 -30.15
CA GLU A 174 3.58 -44.28 -31.08
C GLU A 174 3.28 -42.76 -31.05
N GLU A 175 2.01 -42.37 -31.01
CA GLU A 175 1.60 -40.97 -30.95
C GLU A 175 1.95 -40.31 -29.60
N ILE A 176 1.76 -41.03 -28.49
CA ILE A 176 2.14 -40.58 -27.15
C ILE A 176 3.66 -40.43 -27.03
N ASP A 177 4.44 -41.37 -27.57
CA ASP A 177 5.91 -41.29 -27.57
C ASP A 177 6.39 -40.04 -28.32
N SER A 178 5.75 -39.71 -29.45
CA SER A 178 6.05 -38.47 -30.19
C SER A 178 5.71 -37.20 -29.38
N LEU A 179 4.64 -37.23 -28.58
CA LEU A 179 4.31 -36.12 -27.67
C LEU A 179 5.36 -36.01 -26.56
N ILE A 180 5.75 -37.13 -25.93
CA ILE A 180 6.75 -37.16 -24.86
C ILE A 180 8.09 -36.63 -25.35
N GLU A 181 8.54 -36.99 -26.56
CA GLU A 181 9.77 -36.44 -27.14
C GLU A 181 9.71 -34.92 -27.25
N GLN A 182 8.60 -34.38 -27.76
CA GLN A 182 8.42 -32.94 -27.89
C GLN A 182 8.31 -32.24 -26.52
N ILE A 183 7.62 -32.85 -25.56
CA ILE A 183 7.50 -32.34 -24.18
C ILE A 183 8.86 -32.31 -23.50
N ASN A 184 9.65 -33.39 -23.57
CA ASN A 184 10.99 -33.44 -22.98
C ASN A 184 11.89 -32.34 -23.54
N LYS A 185 11.87 -32.14 -24.86
CA LYS A 185 12.61 -31.05 -25.51
C LYS A 185 12.18 -29.67 -25.02
N ASN A 186 10.87 -29.45 -24.88
CA ASN A 186 10.33 -28.20 -24.35
C ASN A 186 10.70 -28.00 -22.86
N SER A 187 10.72 -29.07 -22.06
CA SER A 187 11.09 -29.03 -20.64
C SER A 187 12.56 -28.66 -20.45
N GLU A 188 13.46 -29.21 -21.25
CA GLU A 188 14.90 -28.86 -21.21
C GLU A 188 15.13 -27.37 -21.45
N SER A 189 14.47 -26.78 -22.46
CA SER A 189 14.59 -25.34 -22.73
C SER A 189 13.96 -24.50 -21.61
N LEU A 190 12.79 -24.89 -21.12
CA LEU A 190 12.13 -24.15 -20.04
C LEU A 190 12.93 -24.19 -18.73
N GLU A 191 13.51 -25.34 -18.39
CA GLU A 191 14.34 -25.52 -17.19
C GLU A 191 15.57 -24.61 -17.25
N SER A 192 16.28 -24.59 -18.38
CA SER A 192 17.46 -23.75 -18.59
C SER A 192 17.14 -22.27 -18.35
N GLU A 193 16.04 -21.76 -18.93
CA GLU A 193 15.67 -20.35 -18.79
C GLU A 193 15.13 -20.03 -17.38
N SER A 194 14.54 -21.01 -16.69
CA SER A 194 14.01 -20.82 -15.33
C SER A 194 15.09 -20.61 -14.26
N GLN A 195 16.34 -21.04 -14.54
CA GLN A 195 17.46 -20.92 -13.59
C GLN A 195 17.76 -19.46 -13.24
N LEU A 196 17.57 -18.52 -14.17
CA LEU A 196 17.76 -17.08 -13.92
C LEU A 196 16.83 -16.60 -12.80
N LEU A 197 15.60 -17.11 -12.74
CA LEU A 197 14.59 -16.75 -11.74
C LEU A 197 14.89 -17.32 -10.35
N GLN A 198 15.80 -18.29 -10.26
CA GLN A 198 16.27 -18.90 -9.01
C GLN A 198 17.55 -18.24 -8.49
N GLY A 199 18.26 -17.48 -9.33
CA GLY A 199 19.49 -16.79 -8.98
C GLY A 199 19.29 -15.50 -8.18
N ASP A 200 20.39 -14.82 -7.87
CA ASP A 200 20.41 -13.54 -7.13
C ASP A 200 20.27 -12.32 -8.04
N GLU A 201 19.79 -12.51 -9.27
CA GLU A 201 19.60 -11.41 -10.21
C GLU A 201 18.59 -10.37 -9.67
N PRO A 202 18.76 -9.09 -10.02
CA PRO A 202 17.81 -8.03 -9.70
C PRO A 202 16.38 -8.38 -10.15
N VAL A 203 15.39 -7.88 -9.42
CA VAL A 203 13.98 -8.18 -9.69
C VAL A 203 13.58 -7.70 -11.09
N ASP A 204 13.93 -6.47 -11.47
CA ASP A 204 13.66 -5.90 -12.80
C ASP A 204 14.18 -6.81 -13.93
N VAL A 205 15.41 -7.33 -13.78
CA VAL A 205 16.00 -8.29 -14.73
C VAL A 205 15.19 -9.59 -14.78
N LYS A 206 14.74 -10.12 -13.64
CA LYS A 206 13.90 -11.33 -13.59
C LYS A 206 12.54 -11.11 -14.24
N GLN A 207 11.93 -9.94 -14.03
CA GLN A 207 10.63 -9.60 -14.62
C GLN A 207 10.72 -9.45 -16.13
N GLU A 208 11.75 -8.75 -16.64
CA GLU A 208 12.03 -8.63 -18.08
C GLU A 208 12.26 -10.02 -18.69
N HIS A 209 13.03 -10.89 -18.02
CA HIS A 209 13.25 -12.26 -18.49
C HIS A 209 11.95 -13.10 -18.56
N ILE A 210 11.03 -12.91 -17.62
CA ILE A 210 9.70 -13.55 -17.69
C ILE A 210 8.97 -13.11 -18.96
N ASP A 211 8.92 -11.81 -19.22
CA ASP A 211 8.15 -11.23 -20.31
C ASP A 211 8.75 -11.48 -21.70
N ASP A 212 10.08 -11.36 -21.83
CA ASP A 212 10.77 -11.38 -23.12
C ASP A 212 11.30 -12.78 -23.50
N VAL A 213 11.47 -13.67 -22.53
CA VAL A 213 12.03 -15.01 -22.76
C VAL A 213 11.06 -16.11 -22.37
N MET A 214 10.63 -16.16 -21.11
CA MET A 214 9.83 -17.29 -20.59
C MET A 214 8.47 -17.38 -21.26
N THR A 215 7.69 -16.30 -21.29
CA THR A 215 6.35 -16.30 -21.89
C THR A 215 6.40 -16.64 -23.40
N PRO A 216 7.25 -16.00 -24.23
CA PRO A 216 7.39 -16.38 -25.64
C PRO A 216 7.88 -17.81 -25.87
N LEU A 217 8.66 -18.36 -24.94
CA LEU A 217 9.11 -19.75 -25.00
C LEU A 217 7.95 -20.72 -24.72
N ILE A 218 7.13 -20.43 -23.71
CA ILE A 218 5.92 -21.21 -23.40
C ILE A 218 4.94 -21.18 -24.57
N ASP A 219 4.73 -20.02 -25.20
CA ASP A 219 3.92 -19.89 -26.41
C ASP A 219 4.41 -20.79 -27.55
N LYS A 220 5.72 -20.85 -27.76
CA LYS A 220 6.32 -21.75 -28.76
C LYS A 220 6.09 -23.22 -28.40
N HIS A 221 6.15 -23.59 -27.13
CA HIS A 221 5.86 -24.95 -26.67
C HIS A 221 4.39 -25.33 -26.90
N ILE A 222 3.46 -24.42 -26.62
CA ILE A 222 2.03 -24.59 -26.93
C ILE A 222 1.82 -24.79 -28.43
N GLN A 223 2.46 -23.96 -29.25
CA GLN A 223 2.37 -24.08 -30.71
C GLN A 223 2.96 -25.40 -31.23
N SER A 224 4.09 -25.85 -30.69
CA SER A 224 4.74 -27.09 -31.13
C SER A 224 3.86 -28.31 -30.85
N LEU A 225 3.22 -28.38 -29.68
CA LEU A 225 2.28 -29.45 -29.36
C LEU A 225 1.04 -29.45 -30.26
N ASN A 226 0.49 -28.26 -30.55
CA ASN A 226 -0.70 -28.12 -31.40
C ASN A 226 -0.45 -28.54 -32.86
N GLN A 227 0.80 -28.50 -33.33
CA GLN A 227 1.19 -28.90 -34.69
C GLN A 227 1.33 -30.41 -34.87
N ILE A 228 1.36 -31.19 -33.78
CA ILE A 228 1.46 -32.65 -33.86
C ILE A 228 0.13 -33.22 -34.32
N ASN A 229 0.17 -34.01 -35.40
CA ASN A 229 -1.01 -34.71 -35.92
C ASN A 229 -1.25 -35.98 -35.10
N LEU A 230 -2.44 -36.08 -34.52
CA LEU A 230 -2.84 -37.19 -33.65
C LEU A 230 -4.19 -37.74 -34.13
N GLU A 231 -4.32 -39.06 -34.15
CA GLU A 231 -5.55 -39.74 -34.56
C GLU A 231 -6.24 -40.45 -33.40
N THR A 232 -5.51 -40.76 -32.33
CA THR A 232 -6.02 -41.56 -31.21
C THR A 232 -6.52 -40.69 -30.05
N GLU A 233 -7.61 -41.11 -29.41
CA GLU A 233 -8.21 -40.39 -28.28
C GLU A 233 -7.24 -40.24 -27.10
N SER A 234 -6.49 -41.30 -26.76
CA SER A 234 -5.48 -41.25 -25.69
C SER A 234 -4.42 -40.20 -25.96
N ALA A 235 -3.83 -40.17 -27.16
CA ALA A 235 -2.82 -39.19 -27.50
C ALA A 235 -3.39 -37.76 -27.52
N ILE A 236 -4.61 -37.58 -28.03
CA ILE A 236 -5.30 -36.28 -27.99
C ILE A 236 -5.49 -35.82 -26.54
N ARG A 237 -5.89 -36.71 -25.62
CA ARG A 237 -6.05 -36.36 -24.19
C ARG A 237 -4.72 -36.02 -23.54
N VAL A 238 -3.65 -36.78 -23.81
CA VAL A 238 -2.28 -36.46 -23.33
C VAL A 238 -1.84 -35.08 -23.81
N ARG A 239 -2.08 -34.74 -25.08
CA ARG A 239 -1.81 -33.39 -25.61
C ARG A 239 -2.63 -32.34 -24.88
N SER A 240 -3.93 -32.55 -24.69
CA SER A 240 -4.80 -31.58 -23.99
C SER A 240 -4.32 -31.30 -22.56
N LEU A 241 -4.04 -32.34 -21.77
CA LEU A 241 -3.51 -32.19 -20.41
C LEU A 241 -2.16 -31.46 -20.40
N SER A 242 -1.28 -31.81 -21.34
CA SER A 242 0.02 -31.13 -21.48
C SER A 242 -0.14 -29.65 -21.85
N LEU A 243 -1.11 -29.30 -22.70
CA LEU A 243 -1.42 -27.91 -23.04
C LEU A 243 -1.99 -27.17 -21.83
N GLU A 244 -2.89 -27.78 -21.06
CA GLU A 244 -3.41 -27.21 -19.81
C GLU A 244 -2.27 -26.92 -18.82
N MET A 245 -1.28 -27.81 -18.70
CA MET A 245 -0.06 -27.58 -17.91
C MET A 245 0.76 -26.39 -18.44
N TYR A 246 0.93 -26.23 -19.76
CA TYR A 246 1.66 -25.07 -20.30
C TYR A 246 0.93 -23.74 -20.12
N TYR A 247 -0.40 -23.70 -20.27
CA TYR A 247 -1.19 -22.52 -19.90
C TYR A 247 -1.11 -22.24 -18.39
N GLY A 248 -1.03 -23.30 -17.57
CA GLY A 248 -0.72 -23.19 -16.15
C GLY A 248 0.65 -22.55 -15.89
N PHE A 249 1.69 -22.93 -16.64
CA PHE A 249 3.01 -22.30 -16.53
C PHE A 249 3.01 -20.82 -16.93
N GLU A 250 2.31 -20.46 -18.00
CA GLU A 250 2.18 -19.05 -18.40
C GLU A 250 1.60 -18.21 -17.27
N LYS A 251 0.48 -18.66 -16.68
CA LYS A 251 -0.13 -18.02 -15.51
C LYS A 251 0.80 -18.01 -14.30
N TYR A 252 1.49 -19.11 -14.04
CA TYR A 252 2.43 -19.23 -12.92
C TYR A 252 3.55 -18.18 -12.99
N TYR A 253 4.16 -18.00 -14.16
CA TYR A 253 5.22 -17.00 -14.31
C TYR A 253 4.69 -15.56 -14.27
N HIS A 254 3.50 -15.32 -14.80
CA HIS A 254 2.82 -14.03 -14.62
C HIS A 254 2.58 -13.73 -13.13
N GLU A 255 2.08 -14.72 -12.39
CA GLU A 255 1.80 -14.52 -10.97
C GLU A 255 3.06 -14.39 -10.13
N ARG A 256 4.12 -15.14 -10.48
CA ARG A 256 5.44 -14.98 -9.86
C ARG A 256 6.00 -13.57 -10.05
N LYS A 257 5.74 -12.93 -11.19
CA LYS A 257 6.10 -11.52 -11.44
C LYS A 257 5.30 -10.56 -10.54
N ASN A 258 4.01 -10.83 -10.35
CA ASN A 258 3.16 -10.07 -9.42
C ASN A 258 3.69 -10.20 -7.99
N THR A 259 4.00 -11.42 -7.53
CA THR A 259 4.61 -11.65 -6.20
C THR A 259 5.89 -10.85 -6.00
N MET A 260 6.80 -10.84 -7.00
CA MET A 260 8.03 -10.04 -6.93
C MET A 260 7.72 -8.55 -6.73
N THR A 261 6.76 -8.02 -7.48
CA THR A 261 6.34 -6.61 -7.41
C THR A 261 5.80 -6.26 -6.03
N TYR A 262 4.90 -7.08 -5.47
CA TYR A 262 4.33 -6.82 -4.16
C TYR A 262 5.38 -6.93 -3.06
N ASN A 263 6.31 -7.87 -3.16
CA ASN A 263 7.41 -8.00 -2.21
C ASN A 263 8.35 -6.79 -2.25
N GLU A 264 8.67 -6.23 -3.41
CA GLU A 264 9.45 -4.99 -3.50
C GLU A 264 8.73 -3.81 -2.86
N LYS A 265 7.42 -3.67 -3.13
CA LYS A 265 6.60 -2.63 -2.50
C LYS A 265 6.61 -2.76 -0.97
N LEU A 266 6.40 -3.97 -0.45
CA LEU A 266 6.42 -4.25 1.00
C LEU A 266 7.81 -4.07 1.62
N GLN A 267 8.89 -4.26 0.87
CA GLN A 267 10.25 -3.96 1.36
C GLN A 267 10.52 -2.46 1.42
N GLY A 268 10.01 -1.70 0.44
CA GLY A 268 10.08 -0.25 0.43
C GLY A 268 9.22 0.40 1.51
N LEU A 269 8.04 -0.16 1.77
CA LEU A 269 7.09 0.29 2.80
C LEU A 269 7.33 -0.44 4.11
N GLN A 270 7.98 0.21 5.07
CA GLN A 270 8.23 -0.40 6.37
C GLN A 270 7.06 -0.12 7.32
N LEU A 271 6.22 -1.11 7.62
CA LEU A 271 5.14 -0.97 8.60
C LEU A 271 5.64 -0.44 9.95
N GLN A 272 6.84 -0.83 10.36
CA GLN A 272 7.50 -0.34 11.58
C GLN A 272 7.82 1.16 11.56
N SER A 273 7.89 1.77 10.38
CA SER A 273 8.03 3.21 10.18
C SER A 273 6.69 3.92 10.05
N ILE A 274 5.66 3.24 9.53
CA ILE A 274 4.31 3.79 9.35
C ILE A 274 3.58 3.90 10.69
N ILE A 275 3.56 2.83 11.50
CA ILE A 275 2.78 2.79 12.75
C ILE A 275 3.16 3.93 13.73
N PRO A 276 4.46 4.27 13.95
CA PRO A 276 4.84 5.38 14.83
C PRO A 276 4.42 6.78 14.35
N MET A 277 4.07 6.95 13.06
CA MET A 277 3.55 8.24 12.57
C MET A 277 2.25 8.61 13.29
N LYS A 278 1.44 7.62 13.67
CA LYS A 278 0.23 7.84 14.47
C LYS A 278 0.50 8.54 15.77
N GLU A 279 1.38 7.97 16.59
CA GLU A 279 1.75 8.58 17.88
C GLU A 279 2.35 9.98 17.70
N THR A 280 3.03 10.20 16.57
CA THR A 280 3.66 11.48 16.24
C THR A 280 2.62 12.56 15.95
N TYR A 281 1.67 12.32 15.04
CA TYR A 281 0.64 13.33 14.73
C TYR A 281 -0.28 13.56 15.94
N GLN A 282 -0.63 12.50 16.69
CA GLN A 282 -1.49 12.64 17.88
C GLN A 282 -0.87 13.58 18.91
N LYS A 283 0.45 13.48 19.11
CA LYS A 283 1.16 14.37 20.01
C LYS A 283 1.20 15.82 19.50
N LEU A 284 1.33 16.03 18.20
CA LEU A 284 1.28 17.37 17.61
C LEU A 284 -0.11 17.99 17.77
N ASP A 285 -1.17 17.21 17.57
CA ASP A 285 -2.56 17.65 17.78
C ASP A 285 -2.81 18.01 19.25
N GLU A 286 -2.37 17.16 20.18
CA GLU A 286 -2.48 17.44 21.62
C GLU A 286 -1.79 18.74 22.00
N ASN A 287 -0.59 19.00 21.46
CA ASN A 287 0.13 20.24 21.70
C ASN A 287 -0.62 21.45 21.09
N TYR A 288 -1.12 21.31 19.87
CA TYR A 288 -1.89 22.34 19.17
C TYR A 288 -3.15 22.75 19.97
N TYR A 289 -4.01 21.78 20.32
CA TYR A 289 -5.23 22.05 21.08
C TYR A 289 -4.96 22.52 22.50
N SER A 290 -3.83 22.13 23.10
CA SER A 290 -3.39 22.68 24.39
C SER A 290 -3.00 24.15 24.26
N ARG A 291 -2.28 24.51 23.18
CA ARG A 291 -1.84 25.88 22.93
C ARG A 291 -3.01 26.83 22.66
N ILE A 292 -4.03 26.38 21.92
CA ILE A 292 -5.30 27.12 21.76
C ILE A 292 -5.87 27.51 23.13
N LYS A 293 -6.03 26.53 24.03
CA LYS A 293 -6.62 26.75 25.36
C LYS A 293 -5.79 27.69 26.24
N GLU A 294 -4.46 27.65 26.10
CA GLU A 294 -3.57 28.60 26.79
C GLU A 294 -3.80 30.02 26.31
N ILE A 295 -3.83 30.24 24.98
CA ILE A 295 -4.08 31.56 24.39
C ILE A 295 -5.46 32.07 24.79
N GLU A 296 -6.51 31.25 24.69
CA GLU A 296 -7.86 31.61 25.14
C GLU A 296 -7.89 32.04 26.62
N SER A 297 -7.18 31.32 27.50
CA SER A 297 -7.09 31.66 28.92
C SER A 297 -6.29 32.94 29.19
N GLU A 298 -5.37 33.34 28.31
CA GLU A 298 -4.62 34.60 28.42
C GLU A 298 -5.44 35.81 27.93
N LEU A 299 -6.50 35.56 27.14
CA LEU A 299 -7.40 36.56 26.59
C LEU A 299 -8.62 36.86 27.49
N GLU A 300 -8.92 36.00 28.49
CA GLU A 300 -9.96 36.20 29.53
C GLU A 300 -9.55 37.16 30.67
#